data_AF-A0A929QKB7-F1
#
_entry.id   AF-A0A929QKB7-F1
#
_cell.length_a   1.000
_cell.length_b   1.000
_cell.length_c   1.000
_cell.angle_alpha   90.00
_cell.angle_beta   90.00
_cell.angle_gamma   90.00
#
_symmetry.space_group_name_H-M   'P 1'
#
loop_
_entity.id
_entity.type
_entity.pdbx_description
1 polymer ?
#
loop_
_entity_poly.entity_id
_entity_poly.type
_entity_poly.pdbx_seq_one_letter_code
_entity_poly.pdbx_strand_id
1 'polypeptide(L)'
;MLNINKIRHVSFVKFLILFVAYMFFINYIFLFKGIFLGFLSGDTLSFSILLFALLGIFFLLLFAGVFCILLVPFLLKPLAIFLIMISSISAYFMQTYGVIIDKGMLLNVLHTDTREAFSYFNASLVLWLIFVTILPCVYVALVKISYGGFKNALRSRVKIAISTLASATIIFALMSKIFIPFFREHNASTISVLLPYYPIYSGIRLAKSLAQKPLPFTYVADDATLTNDKKKILVLIVGETQRSKNYSLNGYAKN
;
A
#
# COMPACT_ATOMS: atom_id res chain seq x y z
N MET A 1 -32.90 15.42 -13.49
CA MET A 1 -31.78 16.20 -14.09
C MET A 1 -30.92 16.77 -12.97
N LEU A 2 -29.79 16.12 -12.63
CA LEU A 2 -28.83 16.68 -11.68
C LEU A 2 -28.14 17.87 -12.35
N ASN A 3 -28.24 19.04 -11.73
CA ASN A 3 -27.68 20.29 -12.24
C ASN A 3 -26.14 20.28 -12.11
N ILE A 4 -25.48 19.70 -13.12
CA ILE A 4 -24.00 19.55 -13.23
C ILE A 4 -23.29 20.92 -13.35
N ASN A 5 -24.01 22.03 -13.52
CA ASN A 5 -23.40 23.36 -13.69
C ASN A 5 -22.94 24.04 -12.39
N LYS A 6 -23.18 23.44 -11.22
CA LYS A 6 -22.62 23.92 -9.94
C LYS A 6 -21.39 23.12 -9.51
N ILE A 7 -20.52 22.73 -10.46
CA ILE A 7 -19.21 22.15 -10.13
C ILE A 7 -18.43 23.22 -9.35
N ARG A 8 -18.36 23.04 -8.03
CA ARG A 8 -17.62 23.92 -7.11
C ARG A 8 -16.20 24.06 -7.62
N HIS A 9 -15.78 25.30 -7.89
CA HIS A 9 -14.37 25.61 -8.06
C HIS A 9 -13.66 25.38 -6.73
N VAL A 10 -12.72 24.45 -6.69
CA VAL A 10 -11.93 24.15 -5.50
C VAL A 10 -10.52 24.68 -5.71
N SER A 11 -9.97 25.40 -4.74
CA SER A 11 -8.56 25.82 -4.82
C SER A 11 -7.65 24.61 -4.68
N PHE A 12 -6.48 24.64 -5.33
CA PHE A 12 -5.50 23.57 -5.24
C PHE A 12 -5.17 23.17 -3.79
N VAL A 13 -5.04 24.15 -2.88
CA VAL A 13 -4.73 23.89 -1.46
C VAL A 13 -5.85 23.10 -0.77
N LYS A 14 -7.12 23.45 -1.01
CA LYS A 14 -8.27 22.72 -0.46
C LYS A 14 -8.33 21.29 -1.00
N PHE A 15 -8.05 21.13 -2.30
CA PHE A 15 -7.96 19.81 -2.91
C PHE A 15 -6.83 18.99 -2.29
N LEU A 16 -5.63 19.56 -2.12
CA LEU A 16 -4.49 18.90 -1.52
C LEU A 16 -4.78 18.44 -0.09
N ILE A 17 -5.39 19.29 0.74
CA ILE A 17 -5.76 18.93 2.11
C ILE A 17 -6.73 17.75 2.12
N LEU A 18 -7.77 17.77 1.29
CA LEU A 18 -8.73 16.68 1.20
C LEU A 18 -8.08 15.38 0.71
N PHE A 19 -7.20 15.48 -0.29
CA PHE A 19 -6.47 14.33 -0.84
C PHE A 19 -5.52 13.72 0.20
N VAL A 20 -4.77 14.55 0.93
CA VAL A 20 -3.88 14.09 2.00
C VAL A 20 -4.68 13.45 3.13
N ALA A 21 -5.81 14.03 3.53
CA ALA A 21 -6.68 13.46 4.54
C ALA A 21 -7.24 12.09 4.11
N TYR A 22 -7.66 11.95 2.85
CA TYR A 22 -8.08 10.68 2.28
C TYR A 22 -6.95 9.64 2.29
N MET A 23 -5.76 9.99 1.78
CA MET A 23 -4.61 9.07 1.75
C MET A 23 -4.17 8.67 3.15
N PHE A 24 -4.22 9.59 4.11
CA PHE A 24 -3.97 9.29 5.51
C PHE A 24 -5.00 8.32 6.07
N PHE A 25 -6.30 8.50 5.79
CA PHE A 25 -7.35 7.58 6.21
C PHE A 25 -7.16 6.17 5.63
N ILE A 26 -6.77 6.05 4.36
CA ILE A 26 -6.48 4.73 3.76
C ILE A 26 -5.29 4.05 4.45
N ASN A 27 -4.26 4.82 4.81
CA ASN A 27 -3.11 4.29 5.56
C ASN A 27 -3.38 4.09 7.06
N TYR A 28 -4.41 4.75 7.60
CA TYR A 28 -4.75 4.76 9.03
C TYR A 28 -4.99 3.35 9.56
N ILE A 29 -5.59 2.47 8.76
CA ILE A 29 -5.92 1.11 9.20
C ILE A 29 -4.67 0.27 9.56
N PHE A 30 -3.49 0.56 9.00
CA PHE A 30 -2.30 -0.26 9.26
C PHE A 30 -1.18 0.44 10.01
N LEU A 31 -0.94 1.74 9.76
CA LEU A 31 -0.05 2.54 10.62
C LEU A 31 -0.48 2.43 12.09
N PHE A 32 -1.78 2.29 12.36
CA PHE A 32 -2.31 2.37 13.70
C PHE A 32 -2.43 1.01 14.39
N LYS A 33 -2.55 -0.10 13.65
CA LYS A 33 -2.63 -1.44 14.27
C LYS A 33 -1.27 -1.94 14.78
N GLY A 34 -0.18 -1.67 14.07
CA GLY A 34 1.17 -2.09 14.47
C GLY A 34 1.81 -1.19 15.54
N ILE A 35 1.66 0.12 15.41
CA ILE A 35 2.23 1.09 16.36
C ILE A 35 1.49 1.09 17.69
N PHE A 36 0.15 0.99 17.69
CA PHE A 36 -0.63 0.99 18.93
C PHE A 36 -0.36 -0.27 19.78
N LEU A 37 -0.21 -1.44 19.14
CA LEU A 37 0.15 -2.69 19.84
C LEU A 37 1.59 -2.69 20.38
N GLY A 38 2.54 -2.12 19.64
CA GLY A 38 3.94 -1.99 20.08
C GLY A 38 4.09 -1.06 21.31
N PHE A 39 3.38 0.07 21.33
CA PHE A 39 3.48 1.05 22.42
C PHE A 39 2.66 0.72 23.67
N LEU A 40 1.54 -0.02 23.54
CA LEU A 40 0.76 -0.54 24.69
C LEU A 40 1.53 -1.56 25.53
N SER A 41 2.64 -2.09 25.03
CA SER A 41 3.40 -3.15 25.68
C SER A 41 4.27 -2.67 26.85
N GLY A 42 4.40 -1.34 27.09
CA GLY A 42 5.33 -0.84 28.11
C GLY A 42 5.03 0.50 28.80
N ASP A 43 4.16 1.38 28.27
CA ASP A 43 4.05 2.76 28.78
C ASP A 43 2.62 3.21 29.17
N THR A 44 2.55 4.29 29.95
CA THR A 44 1.31 4.99 30.33
C THR A 44 0.46 5.37 29.10
N LEU A 45 -0.86 5.22 29.21
CA LEU A 45 -1.81 5.47 28.12
C LEU A 45 -1.67 6.87 27.49
N SER A 46 -1.38 7.88 28.30
CA SER A 46 -1.19 9.27 27.86
C SER A 46 0.03 9.44 26.94
N PHE A 47 1.13 8.76 27.24
CA PHE A 47 2.35 8.78 26.41
C PHE A 47 2.09 8.13 25.05
N SER A 48 1.38 6.99 25.05
CA SER A 48 0.99 6.29 23.81
C SER A 48 0.11 7.15 22.90
N ILE A 49 -0.87 7.87 23.46
CA ILE A 49 -1.75 8.77 22.70
C ILE A 49 -0.96 9.96 22.11
N LEU A 50 -0.05 10.55 22.88
CA LEU A 50 0.79 11.66 22.40
C LEU A 50 1.67 11.22 21.22
N LEU A 51 2.34 10.09 21.36
CA LEU A 51 3.25 9.55 20.35
C LEU A 51 2.52 9.21 19.05
N PHE A 52 1.34 8.61 19.20
CA PHE A 52 0.42 8.33 18.11
C PHE A 52 0.00 9.59 17.35
N ALA A 53 -0.38 10.66 18.08
CA ALA A 53 -0.74 11.93 17.46
C ALA A 53 0.45 12.54 16.71
N LEU A 54 1.65 12.52 17.31
CA LEU A 54 2.87 13.03 16.68
C LEU A 54 3.27 12.26 15.42
N LEU A 55 3.15 10.93 15.45
CA LEU A 55 3.43 10.11 14.27
C LEU A 55 2.39 10.35 13.16
N GLY A 56 1.11 10.47 13.53
CA GLY A 56 0.05 10.84 12.59
C GLY A 56 0.31 12.19 11.91
N ILE A 57 0.68 13.21 12.70
CA ILE A 57 1.05 14.54 12.20
C ILE A 57 2.28 14.45 11.29
N PHE A 58 3.30 13.67 11.67
CA PHE A 58 4.49 13.46 10.85
C PHE A 58 4.15 12.90 9.46
N PHE A 59 3.34 11.83 9.38
CA PHE A 59 2.92 11.26 8.10
C PHE A 59 2.02 12.19 7.29
N LEU A 60 1.11 12.94 7.94
CA LEU A 60 0.27 13.95 7.28
C LEU A 60 1.13 15.03 6.61
N LEU A 61 2.13 15.55 7.31
CA LEU A 61 3.06 16.56 6.78
C LEU A 61 3.89 15.98 5.63
N LEU A 62 4.39 14.76 5.78
CA LEU A 62 5.17 14.09 4.74
C LEU A 62 4.35 13.87 3.47
N PHE A 63 3.11 13.35 3.59
CA PHE A 63 2.19 13.21 2.47
C PHE A 63 1.82 14.56 1.85
N ALA A 64 1.56 15.59 2.65
CA ALA A 64 1.28 16.92 2.13
C ALA A 64 2.45 17.47 1.30
N GLY A 65 3.68 17.33 1.77
CA GLY A 65 4.88 17.75 1.03
C GLY A 65 5.06 16.97 -0.28
N VAL A 66 5.03 15.64 -0.20
CA VAL A 66 5.22 14.76 -1.37
C VAL A 66 4.12 14.99 -2.42
N PHE A 67 2.85 15.01 -2.03
CA PHE A 67 1.75 15.21 -2.97
C PHE A 67 1.67 16.64 -3.50
N CYS A 68 2.12 17.65 -2.74
CA CYS A 68 2.23 19.02 -3.25
C CYS A 68 3.19 19.11 -4.45
N ILE A 69 4.31 18.38 -4.37
CA ILE A 69 5.33 18.30 -5.42
C ILE A 69 4.81 17.43 -6.59
N LEU A 70 4.23 16.27 -6.27
CA LEU A 70 3.83 15.27 -7.25
C LEU A 70 2.62 15.69 -8.11
N LEU A 71 1.61 16.35 -7.50
CA LEU A 71 0.35 16.69 -8.16
C LEU A 71 0.43 18.00 -8.96
N VAL A 72 1.18 17.99 -10.06
CA VAL A 72 1.33 19.13 -10.98
C VAL A 72 0.06 19.35 -11.83
N PRO A 73 -0.29 20.60 -12.21
CA PRO A 73 -1.60 20.93 -12.79
C PRO A 73 -2.05 20.05 -13.98
N PHE A 74 -1.15 19.69 -14.89
CA PHE A 74 -1.46 18.88 -16.06
C PHE A 74 -1.69 17.40 -15.73
N LEU A 75 -0.87 16.83 -14.82
CA LEU A 75 -0.96 15.41 -14.44
C LEU A 75 -1.84 15.17 -13.19
N LEU A 76 -2.32 16.22 -12.52
CA LEU A 76 -2.95 16.10 -11.20
C LEU A 76 -4.11 15.11 -11.20
N LYS A 77 -5.05 15.26 -12.13
CA LYS A 77 -6.26 14.41 -12.18
C LYS A 77 -5.93 12.94 -12.44
N PRO A 78 -5.26 12.57 -13.55
CA PRO A 78 -4.97 11.17 -13.82
C PRO A 78 -4.10 10.54 -12.73
N LEU A 79 -3.11 11.29 -12.21
CA LEU A 79 -2.23 10.78 -11.16
C LEU A 79 -2.97 10.61 -9.83
N ALA A 80 -3.81 11.55 -9.42
CA ALA A 80 -4.60 11.42 -8.20
C ALA A 80 -5.57 10.23 -8.28
N ILE A 81 -6.25 10.03 -9.41
CA ILE A 81 -7.13 8.87 -9.63
C ILE A 81 -6.34 7.56 -9.54
N PHE A 82 -5.19 7.49 -10.21
CA PHE A 82 -4.30 6.33 -10.17
C PHE A 82 -3.84 6.00 -8.74
N LEU A 83 -3.40 7.01 -7.98
CA LEU A 83 -2.96 6.84 -6.60
C LEU A 83 -4.13 6.38 -5.70
N ILE A 84 -5.33 6.94 -5.87
CA ILE A 84 -6.54 6.52 -5.15
C ILE A 84 -6.84 5.05 -5.45
N MET A 85 -6.87 4.65 -6.72
CA MET A 85 -7.18 3.26 -7.11
C MET A 85 -6.19 2.27 -6.51
N ILE A 86 -4.88 2.52 -6.67
CA ILE A 86 -3.86 1.62 -6.12
C ILE A 86 -3.96 1.54 -4.60
N SER A 87 -4.05 2.69 -3.92
CA SER A 87 -4.14 2.72 -2.46
C SER A 87 -5.38 2.03 -1.93
N SER A 88 -6.55 2.36 -2.46
CA SER A 88 -7.83 1.82 -1.95
C SER A 88 -7.99 0.32 -2.20
N ILE A 89 -7.61 -0.17 -3.39
CA ILE A 89 -7.68 -1.61 -3.70
C ILE A 89 -6.67 -2.37 -2.84
N SER A 90 -5.43 -1.89 -2.74
CA SER A 90 -4.42 -2.51 -1.88
C SER A 90 -4.88 -2.55 -0.42
N ALA A 91 -5.41 -1.43 0.09
CA ALA A 91 -5.88 -1.34 1.47
C ALA A 91 -6.98 -2.36 1.79
N TYR A 92 -7.92 -2.60 0.86
CA TYR A 92 -8.95 -3.63 1.06
C TYR A 92 -8.31 -5.00 1.29
N PHE A 93 -7.46 -5.45 0.38
CA PHE A 93 -6.87 -6.78 0.46
C PHE A 93 -5.97 -6.94 1.69
N MET A 94 -5.21 -5.89 2.02
CA MET A 94 -4.35 -5.86 3.20
C MET A 94 -5.17 -5.90 4.49
N GLN A 95 -6.32 -5.21 4.54
CA GLN A 95 -7.18 -5.18 5.73
C GLN A 95 -7.97 -6.47 5.91
N THR A 96 -8.56 -7.00 4.84
CA THR A 96 -9.47 -8.15 4.90
C THR A 96 -8.71 -9.47 4.96
N TYR A 97 -7.61 -9.61 4.20
CA TYR A 97 -6.88 -10.88 4.06
C TYR A 97 -5.48 -10.86 4.69
N GLY A 98 -5.00 -9.71 5.16
CA GLY A 98 -3.67 -9.59 5.77
C GLY A 98 -2.51 -9.81 4.79
N VAL A 99 -2.78 -9.76 3.48
CA VAL A 99 -1.76 -9.91 2.44
C VAL A 99 -0.95 -8.62 2.31
N ILE A 100 0.31 -8.74 1.91
CA ILE A 100 1.17 -7.60 1.57
C ILE A 100 1.30 -7.55 0.05
N ILE A 101 1.14 -6.37 -0.54
CA ILE A 101 1.23 -6.18 -2.01
C ILE A 101 2.70 -6.06 -2.43
N ASP A 102 3.43 -7.15 -2.29
CA ASP A 102 4.81 -7.28 -2.73
C ASP A 102 4.92 -7.75 -4.20
N LYS A 103 6.15 -7.90 -4.70
CA LYS A 103 6.39 -8.42 -6.05
C LYS A 103 5.79 -9.82 -6.25
N GLY A 104 5.87 -10.68 -5.24
CA GLY A 104 5.36 -12.06 -5.30
C GLY A 104 3.84 -12.09 -5.40
N MET A 105 3.15 -11.28 -4.60
CA MET A 105 1.70 -11.14 -4.66
C MET A 105 1.23 -10.61 -6.01
N LEU A 106 1.91 -9.61 -6.58
CA LEU A 106 1.59 -9.14 -7.92
C LEU A 106 1.82 -10.22 -8.99
N LEU A 107 2.88 -11.02 -8.85
CA LEU A 107 3.14 -12.14 -9.74
C LEU A 107 2.06 -13.23 -9.60
N ASN A 108 1.63 -13.53 -8.38
CA ASN A 108 0.52 -14.46 -8.13
C ASN A 108 -0.73 -13.97 -8.85
N VAL A 109 -1.12 -12.71 -8.68
CA VAL A 109 -2.28 -12.11 -9.37
C VAL A 109 -2.18 -12.21 -10.90
N LEU A 110 -0.97 -12.10 -11.47
CA LEU A 110 -0.78 -12.27 -12.93
C LEU A 110 -0.95 -13.72 -13.40
N HIS A 111 -0.68 -14.70 -12.54
CA HIS A 111 -0.81 -16.13 -12.84
C HIS A 111 -2.08 -16.77 -12.29
N THR A 112 -2.90 -16.02 -11.55
CA THR A 112 -4.15 -16.48 -10.95
C THR A 112 -5.18 -16.85 -12.03
N ASP A 113 -5.89 -17.96 -11.82
CA ASP A 113 -7.02 -18.36 -12.65
C ASP A 113 -8.29 -17.56 -12.31
N THR A 114 -9.16 -17.35 -13.30
CA THR A 114 -10.46 -16.69 -13.12
C THR A 114 -11.28 -17.23 -11.94
N ARG A 115 -11.29 -18.56 -11.73
CA ARG A 115 -12.06 -19.19 -10.63
C ARG A 115 -11.53 -18.78 -9.26
N GLU A 116 -10.21 -18.74 -9.11
CA GLU A 116 -9.56 -18.29 -7.88
C GLU A 116 -9.82 -16.79 -7.66
N ALA A 117 -9.71 -15.96 -8.70
CA ALA A 117 -10.02 -14.54 -8.62
C ALA A 117 -11.47 -14.27 -8.18
N PHE A 118 -12.45 -14.99 -8.75
CA PHE A 118 -13.87 -14.83 -8.39
C PHE A 118 -14.18 -15.28 -6.96
N SER A 119 -13.38 -16.17 -6.37
CA SER A 119 -13.55 -16.58 -4.97
C SER A 119 -13.38 -15.42 -3.97
N TYR A 120 -12.65 -14.36 -4.36
CA TYR A 120 -12.50 -13.15 -3.55
C TYR A 120 -13.66 -12.16 -3.70
N PHE A 121 -14.51 -12.32 -4.72
CA PHE A 121 -15.61 -11.40 -4.99
C PHE A 121 -16.72 -11.58 -3.96
N ASN A 122 -17.01 -10.52 -3.20
CA ASN A 122 -18.04 -10.52 -2.17
C ASN A 122 -18.67 -9.12 -2.03
N ALA A 123 -19.80 -9.03 -1.31
CA ALA A 123 -20.52 -7.76 -1.14
C ALA A 123 -19.69 -6.68 -0.43
N SER A 124 -18.80 -7.06 0.49
CA SER A 124 -17.89 -6.12 1.18
C SER A 124 -16.88 -5.50 0.22
N LEU A 125 -16.30 -6.28 -0.70
CA LEU A 125 -15.43 -5.78 -1.77
C LEU A 125 -16.18 -4.77 -2.65
N VAL A 126 -17.41 -5.09 -3.06
CA VAL A 126 -18.21 -4.21 -3.92
C VAL A 126 -18.50 -2.88 -3.23
N LEU A 127 -18.95 -2.91 -1.97
CA LEU A 127 -19.22 -1.70 -1.20
C LEU A 127 -17.94 -0.86 -1.01
N TRP A 128 -16.81 -1.51 -0.72
CA TRP A 128 -15.52 -0.84 -0.60
C TRP A 128 -15.11 -0.16 -1.91
N LEU A 129 -15.20 -0.87 -3.04
CA LEU A 129 -14.88 -0.30 -4.35
C LEU A 129 -15.78 0.90 -4.66
N ILE A 130 -17.08 0.84 -4.38
CA ILE A 130 -17.99 1.96 -4.64
C ILE A 130 -17.64 3.18 -3.77
N PHE A 131 -17.60 3.01 -2.45
CA PHE A 131 -17.51 4.14 -1.52
C PHE A 131 -16.09 4.64 -1.30
N VAL A 132 -15.11 3.74 -1.30
CA VAL A 132 -13.71 4.07 -0.97
C VAL A 132 -12.88 4.28 -2.22
N THR A 133 -13.23 3.69 -3.36
CA THR A 133 -12.44 3.80 -4.60
C THR A 133 -13.11 4.69 -5.66
N ILE A 134 -14.29 4.30 -6.13
CA ILE A 134 -14.99 4.92 -7.27
C ILE A 134 -15.49 6.31 -6.90
N LEU A 135 -16.17 6.48 -5.77
CA LEU A 135 -16.71 7.77 -5.35
C LEU A 135 -15.61 8.85 -5.23
N PRO A 136 -14.47 8.61 -4.56
CA PRO A 136 -13.34 9.56 -4.56
C PRO A 136 -12.76 9.81 -5.96
N CYS A 137 -12.63 8.78 -6.82
CA CYS A 137 -12.14 8.95 -8.19
C CYS A 137 -13.06 9.85 -9.03
N VAL A 138 -14.37 9.62 -8.94
CA VAL A 138 -15.40 10.43 -9.62
C VAL A 138 -15.36 11.87 -9.11
N TYR A 139 -15.20 12.07 -7.79
CA TYR A 139 -15.02 13.41 -7.23
C TYR A 139 -13.81 14.14 -7.84
N VAL A 140 -12.65 13.47 -7.93
CA VAL A 140 -11.43 14.04 -8.56
C VAL A 140 -11.64 14.34 -10.04
N ALA A 141 -12.34 13.46 -10.77
CA ALA A 141 -12.63 13.66 -12.19
C ALA A 141 -13.50 14.90 -12.42
N LEU A 142 -14.56 15.07 -11.63
CA LEU A 142 -15.56 16.12 -11.80
C LEU A 142 -15.12 17.49 -11.24
N VAL A 143 -14.28 17.54 -10.21
CA VAL A 143 -13.89 18.81 -9.59
C VAL A 143 -13.11 19.71 -10.57
N LYS A 144 -13.48 21.00 -10.60
CA LYS A 144 -12.73 22.04 -11.33
C LYS A 144 -11.74 22.68 -10.37
N ILE A 145 -10.46 22.43 -10.59
CA ILE A 145 -9.39 22.94 -9.72
C ILE A 145 -8.92 24.28 -10.24
N SER A 146 -9.01 25.30 -9.39
CA SER A 146 -8.46 26.62 -9.66
C SER A 146 -7.04 26.71 -9.12
N TYR A 147 -6.08 26.96 -10.01
CA TYR A 147 -4.66 27.06 -9.68
C TYR A 147 -4.19 28.50 -9.44
N GLY A 148 -5.01 29.51 -9.77
CA GLY A 148 -4.59 30.91 -9.75
C GLY A 148 -3.52 31.22 -10.81
N GLY A 149 -2.86 32.38 -10.70
CA GLY A 149 -1.77 32.76 -11.61
C GLY A 149 -0.51 31.93 -11.38
N PHE A 150 0.20 31.56 -12.46
CA PHE A 150 1.34 30.63 -12.43
C PHE A 150 2.39 30.94 -11.36
N LYS A 151 2.85 32.19 -11.27
CA LYS A 151 3.84 32.63 -10.27
C LYS A 151 3.35 32.45 -8.83
N ASN A 152 2.10 32.82 -8.56
CA ASN A 152 1.50 32.71 -7.22
C ASN A 152 1.24 31.24 -6.86
N ALA A 153 0.80 30.43 -7.82
CA ALA A 153 0.61 29.00 -7.67
C ALA A 153 1.94 28.31 -7.31
N LEU A 154 3.00 28.59 -8.06
CA LEU A 154 4.33 28.03 -7.81
C LEU A 154 4.87 28.47 -6.46
N ARG A 155 4.76 29.77 -6.12
CA ARG A 155 5.20 30.29 -4.81
C ARG A 155 4.45 29.63 -3.66
N SER A 156 3.13 29.42 -3.78
CA SER A 156 2.35 28.72 -2.76
C SER A 156 2.78 27.26 -2.60
N ARG A 157 3.06 26.56 -3.70
CA ARG A 157 3.51 25.16 -3.68
C ARG A 157 4.87 25.02 -3.01
N VAL A 158 5.82 25.87 -3.39
CA VAL A 158 7.17 25.88 -2.79
C VAL A 158 7.07 26.19 -1.29
N LYS A 159 6.28 27.18 -0.89
CA LYS A 159 6.07 27.49 0.54
C LYS A 159 5.47 26.32 1.30
N ILE A 160 4.42 25.69 0.76
CA ILE A 160 3.78 24.53 1.39
C ILE A 160 4.79 23.38 1.51
N ALA A 161 5.47 23.02 0.42
CA ALA A 161 6.43 21.92 0.42
C ALA A 161 7.57 22.15 1.42
N ILE A 162 8.19 23.34 1.43
CA ILE A 162 9.25 23.67 2.39
C ILE A 162 8.70 23.65 3.81
N SER A 163 7.54 24.26 4.06
CA SER A 163 6.95 24.30 5.40
C SER A 163 6.64 22.90 5.92
N THR A 164 6.00 22.04 5.12
CA THR A 164 5.63 20.69 5.55
C THR A 164 6.85 19.81 5.76
N LEU A 165 7.86 19.91 4.87
CA LEU A 165 9.10 19.15 5.00
C LEU A 165 9.91 19.61 6.20
N ALA A 166 10.07 20.92 6.40
CA ALA A 166 10.76 21.46 7.56
C ALA A 166 10.08 21.05 8.87
N SER A 167 8.75 21.17 8.96
CA SER A 167 8.01 20.71 10.14
C SER A 167 8.15 19.20 10.37
N ALA A 168 8.08 18.38 9.33
CA ALA A 168 8.29 16.94 9.43
C ALA A 168 9.72 16.61 9.91
N THR A 169 10.74 17.29 9.40
CA THR A 169 12.13 17.13 9.83
C THR A 169 12.33 17.55 11.29
N ILE A 170 11.71 18.65 11.73
CA ILE A 170 11.76 19.09 13.13
C ILE A 170 11.13 18.03 14.05
N ILE A 171 9.93 17.54 13.71
CA ILE A 171 9.26 16.49 14.49
C ILE A 171 10.14 15.23 14.53
N PHE A 172 10.70 14.81 13.39
CA PHE A 172 11.59 13.66 13.32
C PHE A 172 12.84 13.84 14.17
N ALA A 173 13.47 15.02 14.15
CA ALA A 173 14.66 15.31 14.96
C ALA A 173 14.34 15.25 16.47
N LEU A 174 13.24 15.88 16.89
CA LEU A 174 12.77 15.86 18.28
C LEU A 174 12.40 14.45 18.76
N MET A 175 11.89 13.60 17.87
CA MET A 175 11.45 12.23 18.16
C MET A 175 12.44 11.15 17.71
N SER A 176 13.67 11.54 17.35
CA SER A 176 14.67 10.65 16.76
C SER A 176 14.96 9.40 17.62
N LYS A 177 15.00 9.56 18.94
CA LYS A 177 15.21 8.46 19.91
C LYS A 177 14.11 7.38 19.85
N ILE A 178 12.92 7.73 19.38
CA ILE A 178 11.77 6.84 19.28
C ILE A 178 11.62 6.32 17.84
N PHE A 179 11.69 7.22 16.85
CA PHE A 179 11.49 6.87 15.45
C PHE A 179 12.62 6.00 14.90
N ILE A 180 13.88 6.24 15.26
CA ILE A 180 15.01 5.48 14.72
C ILE A 180 14.94 3.99 15.12
N PRO A 181 14.79 3.63 16.42
CA PRO A 181 14.62 2.23 16.80
C PRO A 181 13.37 1.59 16.17
N PHE A 182 12.24 2.30 16.18
CA PHE A 182 10.99 1.81 15.58
C PHE A 182 11.16 1.46 14.09
N PHE A 183 11.71 2.39 13.29
CA PHE A 183 11.94 2.13 11.88
C PHE A 183 13.06 1.12 11.64
N ARG A 184 14.01 0.94 12.56
CA ARG A 184 15.06 -0.08 12.45
C ARG A 184 14.51 -1.49 12.71
N GLU A 185 13.72 -1.66 13.75
CA GLU A 185 13.15 -2.95 14.16
C GLU A 185 11.99 -3.39 13.27
N HIS A 186 11.18 -2.44 12.81
CA HIS A 186 9.99 -2.72 12.00
C HIS A 186 10.13 -2.25 10.54
N ASN A 187 11.36 -2.02 10.04
CA ASN A 187 11.56 -1.40 8.73
C ASN A 187 10.79 -2.10 7.60
N ALA A 188 11.00 -3.41 7.48
CA ALA A 188 10.39 -4.22 6.43
C ALA A 188 8.86 -4.21 6.56
N SER A 189 8.34 -4.44 7.76
CA SER A 189 6.89 -4.49 8.03
C SER A 189 6.21 -3.14 7.82
N THR A 190 6.84 -2.05 8.26
CA THR A 190 6.29 -0.69 8.16
C THR A 190 6.33 -0.18 6.71
N ILE A 191 7.46 -0.34 6.01
CA ILE A 191 7.56 0.08 4.60
C ILE A 191 6.65 -0.75 3.71
N SER A 192 6.54 -2.06 3.97
CA SER A 192 5.73 -2.97 3.15
C SER A 192 4.24 -2.63 3.13
N VAL A 193 3.81 -1.76 4.04
CA VAL A 193 2.40 -1.36 4.14
C VAL A 193 2.13 0.11 3.90
N LEU A 194 3.16 0.88 3.52
CA LEU A 194 2.95 2.27 3.16
C LEU A 194 2.27 2.39 1.79
N LEU A 195 1.04 2.89 1.76
CA LEU A 195 0.27 3.13 0.54
C LEU A 195 0.35 4.60 0.12
N PRO A 196 0.51 4.92 -1.18
CA PRO A 196 0.58 4.03 -2.34
C PRO A 196 2.01 3.56 -2.66
N TYR A 197 3.00 3.92 -1.84
CA TYR A 197 4.41 3.74 -2.14
C TYR A 197 4.77 2.28 -2.45
N TYR A 198 4.41 1.34 -1.57
CA TYR A 198 4.88 -0.03 -1.67
C TYR A 198 4.30 -0.81 -2.86
N PRO A 199 2.99 -0.77 -3.16
CA PRO A 199 2.46 -1.39 -4.38
C PRO A 199 3.09 -0.86 -5.67
N ILE A 200 3.36 0.46 -5.74
CA ILE A 200 4.03 1.07 -6.89
C ILE A 200 5.46 0.55 -7.01
N TYR A 201 6.21 0.54 -5.89
CA TYR A 201 7.56 0.00 -5.84
C TYR A 201 7.62 -1.48 -6.26
N SER A 202 6.69 -2.31 -5.76
CA SER A 202 6.55 -3.72 -6.13
C SER A 202 6.24 -3.90 -7.61
N GLY A 203 5.35 -3.08 -8.17
CA GLY A 203 5.02 -3.08 -9.60
C GLY A 203 6.22 -2.73 -10.48
N ILE A 204 7.01 -1.72 -10.11
CA ILE A 204 8.25 -1.36 -10.82
C ILE A 204 9.26 -2.51 -10.76
N ARG A 205 9.43 -3.15 -9.59
CA ARG A 205 10.32 -4.31 -9.44
C ARG A 205 9.86 -5.50 -10.29
N LEU A 206 8.56 -5.73 -10.37
CA LEU A 206 7.99 -6.78 -11.22
C LEU A 206 8.26 -6.48 -12.69
N ALA A 207 7.94 -5.28 -13.16
CA ALA A 207 8.20 -4.87 -14.54
C ALA A 207 9.69 -5.02 -14.91
N LYS A 208 10.60 -4.58 -14.03
CA LYS A 208 12.05 -4.78 -14.22
C LYS A 208 12.44 -6.25 -14.30
N SER A 209 11.82 -7.11 -13.49
CA SER A 209 12.06 -8.55 -13.52
C SER A 209 11.55 -9.22 -14.78
N LEU A 210 10.40 -8.79 -15.31
CA LEU A 210 9.83 -9.32 -16.55
C LEU A 210 10.60 -8.85 -17.79
N ALA A 211 11.24 -7.68 -17.72
CA ALA A 211 12.08 -7.16 -18.79
C ALA A 211 13.50 -7.76 -18.85
N GLN A 212 13.90 -8.55 -17.85
CA GLN A 212 15.20 -9.24 -17.87
C GLN A 212 15.19 -10.35 -18.92
N LYS A 213 16.30 -10.49 -19.66
CA LYS A 213 16.44 -11.59 -20.63
C LYS A 213 16.38 -12.92 -19.88
N PRO A 214 15.64 -13.92 -20.40
CA PRO A 214 15.64 -15.25 -19.82
C PRO A 214 17.07 -15.79 -19.81
N LEU A 215 17.46 -16.38 -18.68
CA LEU A 215 18.71 -17.12 -18.60
C LEU A 215 18.66 -18.29 -19.60
N PRO A 216 19.81 -18.67 -20.21
CA PRO A 216 19.86 -19.85 -21.05
C PRO A 216 19.43 -21.07 -20.24
N PHE A 217 18.65 -21.96 -20.87
CA PHE A 217 18.25 -23.21 -20.25
C PHE A 217 19.49 -24.07 -19.98
N THR A 218 19.72 -24.41 -18.71
CA THR A 218 20.83 -25.26 -18.28
C THR A 218 20.32 -26.65 -17.97
N TYR A 219 20.86 -27.66 -18.66
CA TYR A 219 20.65 -29.04 -18.28
C TYR A 219 21.34 -29.32 -16.94
N VAL A 220 20.69 -30.13 -16.11
CA VAL A 220 21.20 -30.53 -14.79
C VAL A 220 21.15 -32.06 -14.75
N ALA A 221 22.26 -32.69 -14.33
CA ALA A 221 22.40 -34.14 -14.22
C ALA A 221 22.32 -34.92 -15.55
N ASP A 222 23.03 -34.45 -16.58
CA ASP A 222 23.16 -35.15 -17.88
C ASP A 222 23.91 -36.51 -17.77
N ASP A 223 24.63 -36.72 -16.68
CA ASP A 223 25.38 -37.93 -16.34
C ASP A 223 24.55 -38.94 -15.52
N ALA A 224 23.28 -38.65 -15.24
CA ALA A 224 22.41 -39.53 -14.47
C ALA A 224 22.17 -40.86 -15.23
N THR A 225 22.62 -41.96 -14.62
CA THR A 225 22.47 -43.32 -15.19
C THR A 225 21.68 -44.23 -14.26
N LEU A 226 20.88 -45.12 -14.85
CA LEU A 226 20.15 -46.15 -14.13
C LEU A 226 21.10 -47.30 -13.75
N THR A 227 21.31 -47.51 -12.45
CA THR A 227 22.19 -48.59 -11.95
C THR A 227 21.48 -49.95 -11.82
N ASN A 228 20.14 -49.99 -11.88
CA ASN A 228 19.35 -51.20 -11.63
C ASN A 228 17.96 -51.13 -12.32
N ASP A 229 17.62 -52.18 -13.07
CA ASP A 229 16.39 -52.25 -13.90
C ASP A 229 15.16 -52.82 -13.17
N LYS A 230 15.20 -52.92 -11.83
CA LYS A 230 14.00 -53.30 -11.06
C LYS A 230 12.91 -52.23 -11.19
N LYS A 231 11.70 -52.65 -11.59
CA LYS A 231 10.51 -51.78 -11.67
C LYS A 231 10.20 -51.16 -10.30
N LYS A 232 10.16 -49.83 -10.25
CA LYS A 232 9.76 -49.03 -9.08
C LYS A 232 8.61 -48.11 -9.47
N ILE A 233 7.61 -47.97 -8.60
CA ILE A 233 6.52 -47.01 -8.77
C ILE A 233 6.71 -45.91 -7.73
N LEU A 234 6.85 -44.68 -8.18
CA LEU A 234 6.89 -43.48 -7.34
C LEU A 234 5.59 -42.72 -7.52
N VAL A 235 4.91 -42.42 -6.42
CA VAL A 235 3.75 -41.51 -6.39
C VAL A 235 4.15 -40.30 -5.55
N LEU A 236 4.18 -39.12 -6.17
CA LEU A 236 4.44 -37.85 -5.49
C LEU A 236 3.13 -37.08 -5.32
N ILE A 237 2.75 -36.80 -4.09
CA ILE A 237 1.57 -36.00 -3.75
C ILE A 237 2.06 -34.61 -3.33
N VAL A 238 1.70 -33.58 -4.10
CA VAL A 238 2.02 -32.18 -3.80
C VAL A 238 0.76 -31.51 -3.28
N GLY A 239 0.75 -31.15 -1.98
CA GLY A 239 -0.35 -30.39 -1.38
C GLY A 239 -0.27 -28.90 -1.69
N GLU A 240 -1.40 -28.19 -1.62
CA GLU A 240 -1.46 -26.74 -1.87
C GLU A 240 -1.48 -25.91 -0.58
N THR A 241 -2.59 -25.91 0.17
CA THR A 241 -2.80 -25.01 1.32
C THR A 241 -2.80 -25.72 2.68
N GLN A 242 -2.46 -27.01 2.73
CA GLN A 242 -2.45 -27.76 3.98
C GLN A 242 -1.36 -27.23 4.92
N ARG A 243 -1.72 -27.03 6.20
CA ARG A 243 -0.81 -26.51 7.22
C ARG A 243 -0.62 -27.53 8.33
N SER A 244 0.64 -27.77 8.69
CA SER A 244 1.05 -28.70 9.75
C SER A 244 0.27 -28.54 11.06
N LYS A 245 -0.01 -27.29 11.47
CA LYS A 245 -0.73 -26.98 12.72
C LYS A 245 -2.13 -27.60 12.81
N ASN A 246 -2.77 -27.86 11.67
CA ASN A 246 -4.12 -28.40 11.58
C ASN A 246 -4.11 -29.88 11.16
N TYR A 247 -2.97 -30.55 11.32
CA TYR A 247 -2.81 -31.95 10.97
C TYR A 247 -2.93 -32.81 12.23
N SER A 248 -3.87 -33.77 12.25
CA SER A 248 -4.13 -34.62 13.42
C SER A 248 -2.89 -35.42 13.84
N LEU A 249 -2.09 -35.92 12.89
CA LEU A 249 -0.82 -36.60 13.17
C LEU A 249 0.23 -35.69 13.84
N ASN A 250 0.08 -34.37 13.73
CA ASN A 250 0.96 -33.38 14.36
C ASN A 250 0.35 -32.81 15.67
N GLY A 251 -0.62 -33.51 16.26
CA GLY A 251 -1.22 -33.13 17.55
C GLY A 251 -2.39 -32.15 17.46
N TYR A 252 -3.01 -32.00 16.29
CA TYR A 252 -4.23 -31.21 16.17
C TYR A 252 -5.41 -31.94 16.85
N ALA A 253 -6.12 -31.23 17.73
CA ALA A 253 -7.16 -31.82 18.60
C ALA A 253 -8.40 -32.34 17.85
N LYS A 254 -8.54 -32.04 16.56
CA LYS A 254 -9.66 -32.47 15.72
C LYS A 254 -9.15 -33.42 14.65
N ASN A 255 -9.81 -34.58 14.54
CA ASN A 255 -9.60 -35.55 13.48
C ASN A 255 -10.41 -35.18 12.23
#